data_AF-A0A7S1XA30-F1
#
_entry.id   AF-A0A7S1XA30-F1
#
_cell.length_a   1.000
_cell.length_b   1.000
_cell.length_c   1.000
_cell.angle_alpha   90.00
_cell.angle_beta   90.00
_cell.angle_gamma   90.00
#
_symmetry.space_group_name_H-M   'P 1'
#
loop_
_entity.id
_entity.type
_entity.pdbx_description
1 polymer ?
#
loop_
_entity_poly.entity_id
_entity_poly.type
_entity_poly.pdbx_seq_one_letter_code
_entity_poly.pdbx_strand_id
1 'polypeptide(L)'
;EEGEDVTGGRSPAASALLDDSTCEQYIRLMCRFSPRDVLPFLMEHETYRPAECLRACQEHDVRDAAVYLMERMGDVQGAFATSLKDVKLSIYQVQLAVLTGQAEVPASARQQGLMAQSNRGRAPARISHRGGEAELAAEIINARAALTSAIGICKRNCRNIADHEGEELWFQLLQCCIV
;
A
#
# COMPACT_ATOMS: atom_id res chain seq x y z
N GLU A 1 -42.93 -41.47 3.22
CA GLU A 1 -42.57 -40.05 3.26
C GLU A 1 -42.25 -39.70 4.70
N GLU A 2 -41.00 -39.89 5.11
CA GLU A 2 -40.47 -39.35 6.35
C GLU A 2 -39.16 -38.67 5.94
N GLY A 3 -39.20 -37.34 5.86
CA GLY A 3 -38.05 -36.51 5.53
C GLY A 3 -37.44 -35.98 6.82
N GLU A 4 -36.23 -36.45 7.13
CA GLU A 4 -35.35 -35.86 8.13
C GLU A 4 -34.89 -34.48 7.63
N ASP A 5 -35.32 -33.41 8.30
CA ASP A 5 -34.79 -32.07 8.07
C ASP A 5 -33.69 -31.78 9.10
N VAL A 6 -32.47 -32.20 8.77
CA VAL A 6 -31.23 -31.81 9.45
C VAL A 6 -30.84 -30.43 8.92
N THR A 7 -31.44 -29.37 9.47
CA THR A 7 -30.87 -28.03 9.33
C THR A 7 -29.87 -27.81 10.44
N GLY A 8 -28.59 -27.89 10.07
CA GLY A 8 -27.45 -27.63 10.92
C GLY A 8 -27.56 -26.25 11.57
N GLY A 9 -27.89 -26.26 12.86
CA GLY A 9 -27.70 -25.12 13.76
C GLY A 9 -26.21 -24.77 13.77
N ARG A 10 -25.83 -23.77 12.99
CA ARG A 10 -24.50 -23.17 13.03
C ARG A 10 -24.34 -22.61 14.45
N SER A 11 -23.53 -23.29 15.24
CA SER A 11 -23.34 -23.01 16.66
C SER A 11 -22.95 -21.54 16.88
N PRO A 12 -23.73 -20.75 17.63
CA PRO A 12 -23.39 -19.36 17.96
C PRO A 12 -22.26 -19.25 19.01
N ALA A 13 -21.75 -20.37 19.53
CA ALA A 13 -20.80 -20.41 20.64
C ALA A 13 -19.34 -20.15 20.24
N ALA A 14 -18.95 -20.40 18.99
CA ALA A 14 -17.54 -20.23 18.57
C ALA A 14 -17.14 -18.75 18.44
N SER A 15 -18.10 -17.89 18.09
CA SER A 15 -17.86 -16.46 17.87
C SER A 15 -17.83 -15.64 19.16
N ALA A 16 -18.28 -16.21 20.29
CA ALA A 16 -18.43 -15.51 21.57
C ALA A 16 -17.25 -15.73 22.55
N LEU A 17 -16.22 -16.50 22.16
CA LEU A 17 -15.10 -16.91 23.03
C LEU A 17 -13.78 -16.17 22.77
N LEU A 18 -13.73 -15.26 21.80
CA LEU A 18 -12.57 -14.39 21.63
C LEU A 18 -12.84 -13.09 22.39
N ASP A 19 -12.39 -13.05 23.64
CA ASP A 19 -12.31 -11.80 24.40
C ASP A 19 -11.60 -10.73 23.55
N ASP A 20 -12.01 -9.45 23.67
CA ASP A 20 -11.38 -8.32 22.97
C ASP A 20 -9.84 -8.38 23.07
N SER A 21 -9.32 -8.75 24.24
CA SER A 21 -7.89 -8.88 24.53
C SER A 21 -7.21 -10.00 23.74
N THR A 22 -7.92 -11.10 23.48
CA THR A 22 -7.41 -12.22 22.67
C THR A 22 -7.34 -11.81 21.21
N CYS A 23 -8.34 -11.08 20.72
CA CYS A 23 -8.34 -10.54 19.36
C CYS A 23 -7.21 -9.52 19.17
N GLU A 24 -7.02 -8.59 20.12
CA GLU A 24 -5.91 -7.63 20.09
C GLU A 24 -4.54 -8.31 20.05
N GLN A 25 -4.33 -9.35 20.87
CA GLN A 25 -3.08 -10.11 20.88
C GLN A 25 -2.87 -10.84 19.56
N TYR A 26 -3.93 -11.40 18.98
CA TYR A 26 -3.88 -12.06 17.67
C TYR A 26 -3.50 -11.06 16.57
N ILE A 27 -4.14 -9.90 16.52
CA ILE A 27 -3.82 -8.82 15.56
C ILE A 27 -2.36 -8.39 15.73
N ARG A 28 -1.87 -8.21 16.97
CA ARG A 28 -0.47 -7.87 17.23
C ARG A 28 0.50 -8.93 16.70
N LEU A 29 0.17 -10.22 16.87
CA LEU A 29 0.95 -11.31 16.29
C LEU A 29 0.90 -11.26 14.76
N MET A 30 -0.27 -11.04 14.16
CA MET A 30 -0.41 -10.89 12.71
C MET A 30 0.42 -9.73 12.18
N CYS A 31 0.44 -8.57 12.84
CA CYS A 31 1.28 -7.44 12.45
C CYS A 31 2.77 -7.82 12.38
N ARG A 32 3.23 -8.71 13.27
CA ARG A 32 4.62 -9.17 13.30
C ARG A 32 4.93 -10.27 12.28
N PHE A 33 4.03 -11.23 12.10
CA PHE A 33 4.32 -12.47 11.35
C PHE A 33 3.68 -12.50 9.96
N SER A 34 2.55 -11.82 9.78
CA SER A 34 1.74 -11.80 8.55
C SER A 34 1.09 -10.42 8.32
N PRO A 35 1.88 -9.35 8.12
CA PRO A 35 1.35 -7.98 8.05
C PRO A 35 0.35 -7.78 6.90
N ARG A 36 0.46 -8.55 5.81
CA ARG A 36 -0.43 -8.47 4.64
C ARG A 36 -1.86 -8.95 4.90
N ASP A 37 -2.04 -9.80 5.91
CA ASP A 37 -3.35 -10.39 6.22
C ASP A 37 -4.11 -9.58 7.29
N VAL A 38 -3.46 -8.58 7.88
CA VAL A 38 -4.04 -7.75 8.95
C VAL A 38 -5.25 -6.96 8.45
N LEU A 39 -5.12 -6.26 7.32
CA LEU A 39 -6.22 -5.46 6.78
C LEU A 39 -7.45 -6.32 6.40
N PRO A 40 -7.31 -7.43 5.64
CA PRO A 40 -8.43 -8.34 5.39
C PRO A 40 -9.13 -8.81 6.67
N PHE A 41 -8.35 -9.20 7.69
CA PHE A 41 -8.90 -9.64 8.97
C PHE A 41 -9.69 -8.52 9.68
N LEU A 42 -9.17 -7.30 9.71
CA LEU A 42 -9.85 -6.15 10.30
C LEU A 42 -11.14 -5.76 9.56
N MET A 43 -11.26 -6.09 8.27
CA MET A 43 -12.47 -5.86 7.48
C MET A 43 -13.54 -6.94 7.69
N GLU A 44 -13.13 -8.18 7.94
CA GLU A 44 -14.03 -9.33 8.14
C GLU A 44 -14.55 -9.45 9.58
N HIS A 45 -13.77 -8.97 10.54
CA HIS A 45 -14.09 -9.03 11.97
C HIS A 45 -14.39 -7.63 12.52
N GLU A 46 -15.22 -7.54 13.56
CA GLU A 46 -15.52 -6.27 14.25
C GLU A 46 -15.27 -6.32 15.77
N THR A 47 -14.92 -7.50 16.28
CA THR A 47 -14.70 -7.75 17.71
C THR A 47 -13.26 -7.42 18.08
N TYR A 48 -12.91 -6.13 18.11
CA TYR A 48 -11.61 -5.63 18.56
C TYR A 48 -11.71 -4.16 18.97
N ARG A 49 -10.70 -3.65 19.68
CA ARG A 49 -10.59 -2.22 20.02
C ARG A 49 -9.74 -1.48 18.99
N PRO A 50 -10.30 -0.57 18.18
CA PRO A 50 -9.55 0.09 17.10
C PRO A 50 -8.30 0.84 17.57
N ALA A 51 -8.35 1.50 18.73
CA ALA A 51 -7.22 2.26 19.26
C ALA A 51 -6.01 1.38 19.63
N GLU A 52 -6.25 0.22 20.26
CA GLU A 52 -5.19 -0.71 20.62
C GLU A 52 -4.59 -1.41 19.40
N CYS A 53 -5.45 -1.76 18.44
CA CYS A 53 -5.02 -2.35 17.17
C CYS A 53 -4.22 -1.34 16.34
N LEU A 54 -4.62 -0.06 16.34
CA LEU A 54 -3.90 1.01 15.63
C LEU A 54 -2.48 1.15 16.17
N ARG A 55 -2.31 1.12 17.49
CA ARG A 55 -0.98 1.17 18.11
C ARG A 55 -0.12 -0.01 17.65
N ALA A 56 -0.65 -1.23 17.65
CA ALA A 56 0.07 -2.40 17.17
C ALA A 56 0.44 -2.29 15.68
N CYS A 57 -0.47 -1.79 14.83
CA CYS A 57 -0.18 -1.56 13.40
C CYS A 57 0.93 -0.53 13.21
N GLN A 58 0.93 0.56 13.98
CA GLN A 58 1.96 1.61 13.92
C GLN A 58 3.32 1.11 14.42
N GLU A 59 3.36 0.32 15.49
CA GLU A 59 4.59 -0.29 16.02
C GLU A 59 5.29 -1.21 15.01
N HIS A 60 4.51 -1.84 14.12
CA HIS A 60 5.00 -2.80 13.11
C HIS A 60 5.00 -2.25 11.68
N ASP A 61 4.76 -0.95 11.49
CA ASP A 61 4.68 -0.27 10.17
C ASP A 61 3.66 -0.90 9.19
N VAL A 62 2.55 -1.43 9.72
CA VAL A 62 1.43 -1.97 8.93
C VAL A 62 0.50 -0.82 8.53
N ARG A 63 0.94 -0.04 7.56
CA ARG A 63 0.37 1.27 7.20
C ARG A 63 -1.05 1.20 6.65
N ASP A 64 -1.35 0.21 5.81
CA ASP A 64 -2.67 -0.02 5.22
C ASP A 64 -3.74 -0.30 6.29
N ALA A 65 -3.43 -1.19 7.25
CA ALA A 65 -4.28 -1.47 8.39
C ALA A 65 -4.41 -0.26 9.33
N ALA A 66 -3.32 0.49 9.55
CA ALA A 66 -3.36 1.71 10.37
C ALA A 66 -4.29 2.77 9.77
N VAL A 67 -4.16 3.05 8.47
CA VAL A 67 -5.02 4.00 7.74
C VAL A 67 -6.50 3.58 7.85
N TYR A 68 -6.80 2.30 7.65
CA TYR A 68 -8.16 1.78 7.80
C TYR A 68 -8.74 2.01 9.20
N LEU A 69 -7.96 1.72 10.25
CA LEU A 69 -8.40 1.93 11.64
C LEU A 69 -8.59 3.41 11.97
N MET A 70 -7.73 4.28 11.46
CA MET A 70 -7.88 5.74 11.61
C MET A 70 -9.17 6.24 10.95
N GLU A 71 -9.49 5.77 9.74
CA GLU A 71 -10.77 6.08 9.07
C GLU A 71 -11.97 5.58 9.90
N ARG A 72 -11.91 4.35 10.44
CA ARG A 72 -12.99 3.83 11.32
C ARG A 72 -13.16 4.64 12.60
N MET A 73 -12.08 5.18 13.15
CA MET A 73 -12.11 6.04 14.33
C MET A 73 -12.55 7.48 14.03
N GLY A 74 -12.72 7.84 12.76
CA GLY A 74 -13.06 9.20 12.33
C GLY A 74 -11.86 10.15 12.22
N ASP A 75 -10.63 9.66 12.41
CA ASP A 75 -9.41 10.44 12.18
C ASP A 75 -9.03 10.43 10.70
N VAL A 76 -9.85 11.10 9.88
CA VAL A 76 -9.67 11.19 8.43
C VAL A 76 -8.37 11.93 8.09
N GLN A 77 -8.07 13.01 8.79
CA GLN A 77 -6.89 13.83 8.53
C GLN A 77 -5.60 13.08 8.83
N GLY A 78 -5.55 12.33 9.94
CA GLY A 78 -4.40 11.47 10.26
C GLY A 78 -4.24 10.30 9.29
N ALA A 79 -5.35 9.67 8.88
CA ALA A 79 -5.35 8.61 7.87
C ALA A 79 -4.80 9.12 6.54
N PHE A 80 -5.28 10.29 6.10
CA PHE A 80 -4.84 10.93 4.86
C PHE A 80 -3.38 11.38 4.93
N ALA A 81 -2.95 12.00 6.03
CA ALA A 81 -1.56 12.41 6.21
C ALA A 81 -0.59 11.22 6.17
N THR A 82 -0.99 10.07 6.73
CA THR A 82 -0.23 8.81 6.64
C THR A 82 -0.17 8.32 5.20
N SER A 83 -1.30 8.27 4.51
CA SER A 83 -1.34 7.87 3.09
C SER A 83 -0.54 8.80 2.17
N LEU A 84 -0.49 10.11 2.45
CA LEU A 84 0.32 11.06 1.70
C LEU A 84 1.82 10.83 1.90
N LYS A 85 2.26 10.50 3.13
CA LYS A 85 3.66 10.13 3.37
C LYS A 85 4.04 8.92 2.52
N ASP A 86 3.16 7.95 2.40
CA ASP A 86 3.38 6.74 1.60
C ASP A 86 3.51 7.06 0.11
N VAL A 87 2.64 7.92 -0.40
CA VAL A 87 2.73 8.43 -1.78
C VAL A 87 4.09 9.11 -2.01
N LYS A 88 4.51 10.02 -1.12
CA LYS A 88 5.82 10.70 -1.25
C LYS A 88 6.98 9.73 -1.27
N LEU A 89 6.99 8.78 -0.34
CA LEU A 89 8.06 7.79 -0.24
C LEU A 89 8.13 6.92 -1.49
N SER A 90 6.98 6.47 -2.00
CA SER A 90 6.93 5.64 -3.21
C SER A 90 7.35 6.41 -4.47
N ILE A 91 6.98 7.69 -4.60
CA ILE A 91 7.44 8.55 -5.70
C ILE A 91 8.97 8.73 -5.61
N TYR A 92 9.49 8.98 -4.41
CA TYR A 92 10.94 9.10 -4.19
C TYR A 92 11.67 7.80 -4.55
N GLN A 93 11.13 6.64 -4.18
CA GLN A 93 11.70 5.33 -4.53
C GLN A 93 11.73 5.11 -6.05
N VAL A 94 10.65 5.46 -6.76
CA VAL A 94 10.61 5.42 -8.23
C VAL A 94 11.65 6.37 -8.83
N GLN A 95 11.73 7.62 -8.36
CA GLN A 95 12.74 8.59 -8.83
C GLN A 95 14.17 8.07 -8.62
N LEU A 96 14.44 7.49 -7.45
CA LEU A 96 15.74 6.91 -7.12
C LEU A 96 16.08 5.73 -8.04
N ALA A 97 15.14 4.81 -8.28
CA ALA A 97 15.33 3.68 -9.19
C ALA A 97 15.64 4.15 -10.62
N VAL A 98 14.96 5.20 -11.10
CA VAL A 98 15.24 5.80 -12.41
C VAL A 98 16.63 6.47 -12.45
N LEU A 99 16.98 7.27 -11.44
CA LEU A 99 18.23 8.02 -11.39
C LEU A 99 19.48 7.14 -11.21
N THR A 100 19.35 6.03 -10.50
CA THR A 100 20.44 5.07 -10.28
C THR A 100 20.70 4.18 -11.51
N GLY A 101 19.99 4.40 -12.62
CA GLY A 101 20.25 3.72 -13.88
C GLY A 101 19.76 2.28 -13.91
N GLN A 102 18.74 1.95 -13.11
CA GLN A 102 18.07 0.65 -13.15
C GLN A 102 17.13 0.48 -14.35
N ALA A 103 17.06 1.47 -15.26
CA ALA A 103 16.39 1.38 -16.55
C ALA A 103 17.23 2.07 -17.64
N GLU A 104 17.71 1.30 -18.64
CA GLU A 104 18.12 1.90 -19.92
C GLU A 104 16.85 2.18 -20.74
N VAL A 105 16.71 3.42 -21.23
CA VAL A 105 15.73 3.76 -22.28
C VAL A 105 16.03 2.86 -23.50
N PRO A 106 15.02 2.17 -24.08
CA PRO A 106 15.27 1.18 -25.12
C PRO A 106 16.09 1.74 -26.28
N ALA A 107 17.16 1.01 -26.63
CA ALA A 107 18.16 1.36 -27.62
C ALA A 107 17.64 1.55 -29.06
N SER A 108 16.33 1.37 -29.32
CA SER A 108 15.72 1.58 -30.63
C SER A 108 15.76 3.03 -31.12
N ALA A 109 16.11 3.99 -30.26
CA ALA A 109 16.33 5.39 -30.65
C ALA A 109 17.77 5.71 -31.09
N ARG A 110 18.72 4.77 -30.95
CA ARG A 110 20.16 5.04 -31.20
C ARG A 110 20.65 4.70 -32.60
N GLN A 111 19.80 4.12 -33.45
CA GLN A 111 20.23 3.72 -34.79
C GLN A 111 20.00 4.82 -35.81
N GLN A 112 20.82 5.88 -35.73
CA GLN A 112 21.22 6.68 -36.90
C GLN A 112 22.42 7.55 -36.52
N GLY A 113 23.62 7.01 -36.73
CA GLY A 113 24.87 7.72 -36.46
C GLY A 113 26.10 6.91 -36.81
N LEU A 114 26.37 6.82 -38.12
CA LEU A 114 27.62 6.59 -38.86
C LEU A 114 28.80 5.83 -38.22
N MET A 115 29.36 4.96 -39.05
CA MET A 115 30.54 4.13 -38.86
C MET A 115 31.79 4.92 -38.41
N ALA A 116 32.50 4.42 -37.39
CA ALA A 116 33.93 4.68 -37.21
C ALA A 116 34.60 3.46 -36.57
N GLN A 117 35.62 2.96 -37.26
CA GLN A 117 36.38 1.77 -36.94
C GLN A 117 37.39 1.99 -35.79
N SER A 118 37.70 0.88 -35.13
CA SER A 118 38.98 0.56 -34.49
C SER A 118 39.41 1.36 -33.24
N ASN A 119 39.19 0.76 -32.07
CA ASN A 119 40.28 0.57 -31.11
C ASN A 119 39.96 -0.56 -30.12
N ARG A 120 40.84 -1.57 -30.03
CA ARG A 120 40.79 -2.63 -29.01
C ARG A 120 41.26 -2.06 -27.67
N GLY A 121 40.41 -1.28 -27.02
CA GLY A 121 40.48 -1.02 -25.59
C GLY A 121 39.51 -1.96 -24.89
N ARG A 122 40.01 -2.75 -23.94
CA ARG A 122 39.20 -3.62 -23.06
C ARG A 122 38.10 -2.77 -22.41
N ALA A 123 36.87 -2.90 -22.91
CA ALA A 123 35.72 -2.26 -22.29
C ALA A 123 35.64 -2.72 -20.83
N PRO A 124 35.37 -1.81 -19.87
CA PRO A 124 35.03 -2.25 -18.53
C PRO A 124 33.81 -3.16 -18.66
N ALA A 125 33.86 -4.32 -18.00
CA ALA A 125 32.74 -5.24 -17.94
C ALA A 125 31.52 -4.44 -17.46
N ARG A 126 30.57 -4.21 -18.36
CA ARG A 126 29.24 -3.73 -17.98
C ARG A 126 28.66 -4.83 -17.11
N ILE A 127 28.55 -4.56 -15.81
CA ILE A 127 27.79 -5.40 -14.90
C ILE A 127 26.39 -5.46 -15.50
N SER A 128 26.00 -6.64 -15.95
CA SER A 128 24.66 -6.88 -16.48
C SER A 128 23.69 -6.75 -15.32
N HIS A 129 23.13 -5.56 -15.10
CA HIS A 129 22.10 -5.30 -14.10
C HIS A 129 20.76 -5.86 -14.60
N ARG A 130 20.65 -7.18 -14.64
CA ARG A 130 19.41 -7.90 -14.94
C ARG A 130 18.33 -7.76 -13.85
N GLY A 131 18.62 -7.02 -12.78
CA GLY A 131 17.72 -6.77 -11.65
C GLY A 131 17.03 -5.40 -11.66
N GLY A 132 17.50 -4.43 -12.46
CA GLY A 132 17.00 -3.05 -12.38
C GLY A 132 15.57 -2.86 -12.87
N GLU A 133 15.21 -3.51 -13.99
CA GLU A 133 13.86 -3.38 -14.56
C GLU A 133 12.78 -3.97 -13.64
N ALA A 134 13.09 -5.09 -12.96
CA ALA A 134 12.18 -5.74 -12.03
C ALA A 134 11.99 -4.92 -10.74
N GLU A 135 13.05 -4.26 -10.28
CA GLU A 135 13.03 -3.39 -9.10
C GLU A 135 12.25 -2.10 -9.38
N LEU A 136 12.49 -1.45 -10.52
CA LEU A 136 11.68 -0.31 -10.97
C LEU A 136 10.20 -0.68 -11.13
N ALA A 137 9.91 -1.85 -11.71
CA ALA A 137 8.53 -2.32 -11.85
C ALA A 137 7.85 -2.52 -10.50
N ALA A 138 8.55 -3.05 -9.49
CA ALA A 138 8.05 -3.20 -8.13
C ALA A 138 7.74 -1.82 -7.51
N GLU A 139 8.64 -0.84 -7.66
CA GLU A 139 8.41 0.50 -7.11
C GLU A 139 7.25 1.24 -7.78
N ILE A 140 7.07 1.07 -9.09
CA ILE A 140 5.90 1.60 -9.80
C ILE A 140 4.61 0.97 -9.27
N ILE A 141 4.61 -0.34 -9.02
CA ILE A 141 3.44 -1.05 -8.46
C ILE A 141 3.12 -0.51 -7.05
N ASN A 142 4.14 -0.32 -6.20
CA ASN A 142 3.99 0.25 -4.87
C ASN A 142 3.42 1.67 -4.92
N ALA A 143 3.98 2.52 -5.79
CA ALA A 143 3.49 3.90 -5.98
C ALA A 143 2.04 3.94 -6.44
N ARG A 144 1.67 3.07 -7.38
CA ARG A 144 0.28 2.95 -7.84
C ARG A 144 -0.65 2.53 -6.70
N ALA A 145 -0.22 1.58 -5.85
CA ALA A 145 -1.01 1.13 -4.70
C ALA A 145 -1.22 2.26 -3.68
N ALA A 146 -0.14 2.98 -3.33
CA ALA A 146 -0.21 4.13 -2.42
C ALA A 146 -1.14 5.24 -2.94
N LEU A 147 -1.02 5.60 -4.22
CA LEU A 147 -1.90 6.56 -4.87
C LEU A 147 -3.36 6.11 -4.88
N THR A 148 -3.61 4.83 -5.18
CA THR A 148 -4.97 4.27 -5.18
C THR A 148 -5.60 4.36 -3.79
N SER A 149 -4.81 4.09 -2.74
CA SER A 149 -5.26 4.23 -1.35
C SER A 149 -5.64 5.69 -1.04
N ALA A 150 -4.76 6.65 -1.33
CA ALA A 150 -5.00 8.07 -1.08
C ALA A 150 -6.23 8.60 -1.84
N ILE A 151 -6.38 8.22 -3.11
CA ILE A 151 -7.56 8.52 -3.93
C ILE A 151 -8.83 7.94 -3.29
N GLY A 152 -8.74 6.72 -2.75
CA GLY A 152 -9.83 6.07 -2.02
C GLY A 152 -10.29 6.91 -0.83
N ILE A 153 -9.35 7.40 -0.02
CA ILE A 153 -9.63 8.28 1.13
C ILE A 153 -10.31 9.56 0.66
N CYS A 154 -9.77 10.24 -0.36
CA CYS A 154 -10.39 11.45 -0.90
C CYS A 154 -11.83 11.19 -1.36
N LYS A 155 -12.06 10.11 -2.13
CA LYS A 155 -13.41 9.76 -2.62
C LYS A 155 -14.40 9.45 -1.50
N ARG A 156 -13.99 8.73 -0.46
CA ARG A 156 -14.88 8.37 0.67
C ARG A 156 -15.26 9.60 1.50
N ASN A 157 -14.36 10.57 1.60
CA ASN A 157 -14.52 11.74 2.45
C ASN A 157 -15.05 12.98 1.70
N CYS A 158 -14.98 13.00 0.37
CA CYS A 158 -15.66 13.99 -0.46
C CYS A 158 -17.12 13.59 -0.69
N ARG A 159 -18.04 14.09 0.14
CA ARG A 159 -19.48 13.82 -0.02
C ARG A 159 -20.10 14.59 -1.19
N ASN A 160 -19.52 15.73 -1.58
CA ASN A 160 -19.92 16.55 -2.72
C ASN A 160 -18.72 17.36 -3.23
N ILE A 161 -18.71 17.74 -4.51
CA ILE A 161 -17.66 18.56 -5.14
C ILE A 161 -17.56 19.94 -4.47
N ALA A 162 -18.66 20.46 -3.90
CA ALA A 162 -18.69 21.75 -3.20
C ALA A 162 -18.21 21.70 -1.74
N ASP A 163 -17.72 20.55 -1.26
CA ASP A 163 -17.20 20.40 0.09
C ASP A 163 -15.74 20.88 0.14
N HIS A 164 -15.50 22.06 0.72
CA HIS A 164 -14.17 22.66 0.81
C HIS A 164 -13.15 21.72 1.49
N GLU A 165 -13.59 20.95 2.50
CA GLU A 165 -12.72 19.98 3.16
C GLU A 165 -12.34 18.83 2.22
N GLY A 166 -13.27 18.42 1.34
CA GLY A 166 -13.01 17.44 0.30
C GLY A 166 -12.06 17.95 -0.78
N GLU A 167 -12.28 19.18 -1.27
CA GLU A 167 -11.41 19.84 -2.23
C GLU A 167 -9.97 19.95 -1.71
N GLU A 168 -9.79 20.29 -0.43
CA GLU A 168 -8.48 20.42 0.19
C GLU A 168 -7.68 19.10 0.16
N LEU A 169 -8.34 17.96 0.43
CA LEU A 169 -7.70 16.64 0.33
C LEU A 169 -7.19 16.36 -1.10
N TRP A 170 -8.00 16.68 -2.11
CA TRP A 170 -7.58 16.52 -3.51
C TRP A 170 -6.42 17.44 -3.88
N PHE A 171 -6.45 18.71 -3.47
CA PHE A 171 -5.36 19.64 -3.72
C PHE A 171 -4.06 19.19 -3.06
N GLN A 172 -4.11 18.75 -1.81
CA GLN A 172 -2.95 18.23 -1.10
C GLN A 172 -2.37 16.98 -1.79
N LEU A 173 -3.22 16.07 -2.28
CA LEU A 173 -2.79 14.89 -3.03
C LEU A 173 -2.14 15.27 -4.38
N LEU A 174 -2.71 16.21 -5.11
CA LEU A 174 -2.14 16.69 -6.36
C LEU A 174 -0.80 17.37 -6.13
N GLN A 175 -0.72 18.26 -5.14
CA GLN A 175 0.52 18.93 -4.77
C GLN A 175 1.60 17.93 -4.35
N CYS A 176 1.22 16.86 -3.67
CA CYS A 176 2.12 15.76 -3.31
C CYS A 176 2.77 15.07 -4.51
N CYS A 177 2.09 15.02 -5.67
CA CYS A 177 2.60 14.34 -6.87
C CYS A 177 3.45 15.23 -7.78
N ILE A 178 3.40 16.56 -7.60
CA ILE A 178 4.04 17.55 -8.48
C ILE A 178 5.48 17.89 -8.03
N VAL A 179 5.85 17.52 -6.79
CA VAL A 179 7.18 17.73 -6.19
C VAL A 179 8.08 16.53 -6.45
#